data_AF-A0A8D8TBZ4-F1
#
_entry.id   AF-A0A8D8TBZ4-F1
#
_cell.length_a   1.000
_cell.length_b   1.000
_cell.length_c   1.000
_cell.angle_alpha   90.00
_cell.angle_beta   90.00
_cell.angle_gamma   90.00
#
_symmetry.space_group_name_H-M   'P 1'
#
loop_
_entity.id
_entity.type
_entity.pdbx_description
1 polymer ?
#
loop_
_entity_poly.entity_id
_entity_poly.type
_entity_poly.pdbx_seq_one_letter_code
_entity_poly.pdbx_strand_id
1 'polypeptide(L)'
;MHSFVHIAIVSAVLYSSYVACTPQSEEVKCLVCYSVIDEIQANITKTKPKLKTNVGGYQLDNEGNMQSKQVLYSHSTLHLSEVMDNVCNVMEDYVKAVDKKTGELIIMPLVINGAMNPRMGEVDMIQDPDLNKNIKYYCEDYQ
;
A
#
# COMPACT_ATOMS: atom_id res chain seq x y z
N MET A 1 -45.73 -9.16 31.90
CA MET A 1 -44.98 -7.91 31.68
C MET A 1 -43.46 -8.11 31.75
N HIS A 2 -42.90 -8.76 32.77
CA HIS A 2 -41.44 -9.02 32.86
C HIS A 2 -40.82 -9.77 31.67
N SER A 3 -41.50 -10.78 31.12
CA SER A 3 -40.95 -11.58 30.00
C SER A 3 -40.72 -10.76 28.72
N PHE A 4 -41.61 -9.82 28.41
CA PHE A 4 -41.47 -8.94 27.25
C PHE A 4 -40.32 -7.94 27.41
N VAL A 5 -40.05 -7.51 28.65
CA VAL A 5 -38.95 -6.60 28.97
C VAL A 5 -37.61 -7.31 28.77
N HIS A 6 -37.48 -8.57 29.17
CA HIS A 6 -36.26 -9.36 28.93
C HIS A 6 -36.00 -9.60 27.44
N ILE A 7 -37.04 -9.91 26.65
CA ILE A 7 -36.91 -10.10 25.21
C ILE A 7 -36.47 -8.80 24.51
N ALA A 8 -37.00 -7.64 24.92
CA ALA A 8 -36.60 -6.34 24.39
C ALA A 8 -35.17 -5.93 24.77
N ILE A 9 -34.71 -6.29 25.98
CA ILE A 9 -33.33 -6.03 26.40
C ILE A 9 -32.35 -6.92 25.64
N VAL A 10 -32.67 -8.21 25.46
CA VAL A 10 -31.81 -9.14 24.70
C VAL A 10 -31.72 -8.73 23.23
N SER A 11 -32.81 -8.30 22.61
CA SER A 11 -32.75 -7.79 21.23
C SER A 11 -31.92 -6.51 21.13
N ALA A 12 -32.09 -5.55 22.05
CA ALA A 12 -31.31 -4.31 22.05
C ALA A 12 -29.80 -4.53 22.26
N VAL A 13 -29.42 -5.47 23.13
CA VAL A 13 -28.01 -5.84 23.37
C VAL A 13 -27.41 -6.58 22.17
N LEU A 14 -28.19 -7.41 21.49
CA LEU A 14 -27.74 -8.05 20.25
C LEU A 14 -27.59 -7.04 19.11
N TYR A 15 -28.45 -6.03 19.01
CA TYR A 15 -28.32 -4.97 17.98
C TYR A 15 -27.07 -4.10 18.16
N SER A 16 -26.62 -3.83 19.39
CA SER A 16 -25.44 -2.98 19.63
C SER A 16 -24.12 -3.67 19.30
N SER A 17 -24.05 -5.00 19.34
CA SER A 17 -22.83 -5.76 19.02
C SER A 17 -22.61 -5.97 17.51
N TYR A 18 -23.61 -5.73 16.66
CA TYR A 18 -23.44 -5.76 15.20
C TYR A 18 -22.80 -4.47 14.63
N VAL A 19 -22.77 -3.37 15.40
CA VAL A 19 -22.26 -2.06 14.93
C VAL A 19 -20.93 -1.73 15.62
N ALA A 20 -19.94 -2.58 15.39
CA ALA A 20 -18.54 -2.29 15.67
C ALA A 20 -17.69 -2.63 14.43
N CYS A 21 -18.09 -2.10 13.27
CA CYS A 21 -17.18 -1.97 12.13
C CYS A 21 -16.52 -0.61 12.26
N THR A 22 -15.19 -0.54 12.30
CA THR A 22 -14.43 0.71 12.39
C THR A 22 -14.23 1.27 10.98
N PRO A 23 -15.09 2.20 10.50
CA PRO A 23 -15.07 2.67 9.09
C PRO A 23 -13.72 3.25 8.67
N GLN A 24 -12.96 3.80 9.63
CA GLN A 24 -11.66 4.42 9.39
C GLN A 24 -10.58 3.42 8.96
N SER A 25 -10.69 2.13 9.32
CA SER A 25 -9.65 1.14 8.98
C SER A 25 -9.72 0.70 7.52
N GLU A 26 -10.93 0.58 6.95
CA GLU A 26 -11.14 0.20 5.55
C GLU A 26 -10.76 1.34 4.58
N GLU A 27 -11.08 2.58 4.94
CA GLU A 27 -10.72 3.77 4.16
C GLU A 27 -9.20 3.91 4.01
N VAL A 28 -8.46 3.73 5.11
CA VAL A 28 -7.00 3.80 5.10
C VAL A 28 -6.40 2.68 4.25
N LYS A 29 -6.90 1.43 4.36
CA LYS A 29 -6.45 0.32 3.52
C LYS A 29 -6.62 0.64 2.03
N CYS A 30 -7.75 1.23 1.65
CA CYS A 30 -8.01 1.64 0.27
C CYS A 30 -6.98 2.68 -0.21
N LEU A 31 -6.73 3.72 0.59
CA LEU A 31 -5.75 4.76 0.28
C LEU A 31 -4.32 4.19 0.15
N VAL A 32 -3.94 3.25 1.02
CA VAL A 32 -2.66 2.55 0.97
C VAL A 32 -2.53 1.76 -0.33
N CYS A 33 -3.55 0.99 -0.70
CA CYS A 33 -3.56 0.22 -1.95
C CYS A 33 -3.33 1.11 -3.18
N TYR A 34 -4.04 2.24 -3.29
CA TYR A 34 -3.82 3.18 -4.40
C TYR A 34 -2.39 3.74 -4.42
N SER A 35 -1.86 4.14 -3.26
CA SER A 35 -0.52 4.71 -3.17
C SER A 35 0.58 3.68 -3.49
N VAL A 36 0.40 2.43 -3.09
CA VAL A 36 1.32 1.33 -3.42
C VAL A 36 1.38 1.09 -4.93
N ILE A 37 0.23 1.09 -5.62
CA ILE A 37 0.20 0.93 -7.08
C ILE A 37 0.89 2.10 -7.78
N ASP A 38 0.68 3.33 -7.32
CA ASP A 38 1.33 4.52 -7.87
C ASP A 38 2.87 4.44 -7.72
N GLU A 39 3.35 3.99 -6.56
CA GLU A 39 4.79 3.80 -6.31
C GLU A 39 5.39 2.68 -7.17
N ILE A 40 4.68 1.56 -7.35
CA ILE A 40 5.12 0.48 -8.26
C ILE A 40 5.25 1.03 -9.68
N GLN A 41 4.26 1.77 -10.16
CA GLN A 41 4.27 2.35 -11.49
C GLN A 41 5.41 3.37 -11.67
N ALA A 42 5.66 4.20 -10.64
CA ALA A 42 6.77 5.15 -10.64
C ALA A 42 8.13 4.43 -10.70
N ASN A 43 8.31 3.35 -9.95
CA ASN A 43 9.55 2.56 -9.95
C ASN A 43 9.79 1.88 -11.30
N ILE A 44 8.76 1.26 -11.89
CA ILE A 44 8.86 0.65 -13.23
C ILE A 44 9.25 1.70 -14.28
N THR A 45 8.68 2.90 -14.21
CA THR A 45 8.92 3.98 -15.18
C THR A 45 10.32 4.60 -15.04
N LYS A 46 10.88 4.62 -13.82
CA LYS A 46 12.23 5.15 -13.53
C LYS A 46 13.34 4.23 -14.03
N THR A 47 13.06 2.95 -14.27
CA THR A 47 14.03 1.95 -14.69
C THR A 47 14.60 2.24 -16.08
N LYS A 48 15.92 2.09 -16.24
CA LYS A 48 16.62 2.38 -17.50
C LYS A 48 16.09 1.50 -18.65
N PRO A 49 15.59 2.07 -19.75
CA PRO A 49 14.86 1.34 -20.79
C PRO A 49 15.71 0.41 -21.67
N LYS A 50 17.03 0.34 -21.46
CA LYS A 50 17.96 -0.44 -22.30
C LYS A 50 18.69 -1.56 -21.56
N LEU A 51 18.49 -1.70 -20.24
CA LEU A 51 19.12 -2.77 -19.49
C LEU A 51 18.42 -4.09 -19.83
N LYS A 52 19.17 -5.11 -20.26
CA LYS A 52 18.67 -6.45 -20.53
C LYS A 52 19.06 -7.38 -19.39
N THR A 53 18.19 -8.32 -19.04
CA THR A 53 18.46 -9.37 -18.06
C THR A 53 18.06 -10.73 -18.61
N ASN A 54 18.71 -11.78 -18.11
CA ASN A 54 18.38 -13.16 -18.44
C ASN A 54 17.19 -13.59 -17.57
N VAL A 55 16.14 -14.12 -18.21
CA VAL A 55 14.98 -14.69 -17.53
C VAL A 55 14.87 -16.18 -17.82
N GLY A 56 15.17 -16.99 -16.81
CA GLY A 56 14.96 -18.44 -16.86
C GLY A 56 16.06 -19.23 -17.58
N GLY A 57 15.81 -20.55 -17.62
CA GLY A 57 16.81 -21.60 -17.84
C GLY A 57 17.62 -21.50 -19.12
N TYR A 58 18.87 -21.97 -19.01
CA TYR A 58 19.76 -22.18 -20.13
C TYR A 58 19.30 -23.43 -20.87
N GLN A 59 18.74 -23.26 -22.06
CA GLN A 59 18.45 -24.38 -22.95
C GLN A 59 19.67 -24.62 -23.83
N LEU A 60 20.06 -25.88 -23.97
CA LEU A 60 21.08 -26.27 -24.93
C LEU A 60 20.42 -26.40 -26.30
N ASP A 61 20.99 -25.74 -27.31
CA ASP A 61 20.62 -26.01 -28.70
C ASP A 61 21.24 -27.33 -29.19
N ASN A 62 20.87 -27.73 -30.41
CA ASN A 62 21.33 -28.99 -31.01
C ASN A 62 22.84 -28.96 -31.33
N GLU A 63 23.44 -27.79 -31.37
CA GLU A 63 24.87 -27.54 -31.54
C GLU A 63 25.63 -27.47 -30.20
N GLY A 64 24.95 -27.60 -29.06
CA GLY A 64 25.55 -27.60 -27.72
C GLY A 64 25.81 -26.21 -27.13
N ASN A 65 25.27 -25.14 -27.71
CA ASN A 65 25.37 -23.80 -27.15
C ASN A 65 24.27 -23.55 -26.11
N MET A 66 24.61 -22.83 -25.03
CA MET A 66 23.66 -22.36 -24.04
C MET A 66 22.91 -21.12 -24.55
N GLN A 67 21.61 -21.27 -24.79
CA GLN A 67 20.69 -20.18 -25.09
C GLN A 67 19.95 -19.75 -23.82
N SER A 68 20.03 -18.48 -23.46
CA SER A 68 19.22 -17.88 -22.39
C SER A 68 18.22 -16.88 -22.97
N LYS A 69 16.99 -16.90 -22.47
CA LYS A 69 15.97 -15.92 -22.88
C LYS A 69 16.29 -14.58 -22.23
N GLN A 70 16.64 -13.58 -23.05
CA GLN A 70 16.88 -12.22 -22.58
C GLN A 70 15.64 -11.35 -22.79
N VAL A 71 15.25 -10.62 -21.75
CA VAL A 71 14.20 -9.59 -21.84
C VAL A 71 14.73 -8.27 -21.30
N LEU A 72 14.02 -7.18 -21.59
CA LEU A 72 14.29 -5.91 -20.92
C LEU A 72 14.10 -6.07 -19.42
N TYR A 73 15.06 -5.60 -18.64
CA TYR A 73 15.03 -5.69 -17.18
C TYR A 73 13.76 -5.05 -16.61
N SER A 74 13.32 -3.91 -17.15
CA SER A 74 12.05 -3.26 -16.78
C SER A 74 10.79 -4.13 -16.98
N HIS A 75 10.87 -5.17 -17.81
CA HIS A 75 9.77 -6.11 -18.07
C HIS A 75 10.03 -7.50 -17.45
N SER A 76 11.11 -7.66 -16.70
CA SER A 76 11.48 -8.95 -16.12
C SER A 76 10.73 -9.19 -14.80
N THR A 77 10.33 -10.44 -14.56
CA THR A 77 9.75 -10.86 -13.27
C THR A 77 10.71 -10.59 -12.10
N LEU A 78 12.02 -10.66 -12.35
CA LEU A 78 13.06 -10.31 -11.38
C LEU A 78 12.92 -8.86 -10.91
N HIS A 79 12.79 -7.93 -11.85
CA HIS A 79 12.62 -6.52 -11.53
C HIS A 79 11.31 -6.25 -10.78
N LEU A 80 10.20 -6.88 -11.21
CA LEU A 80 8.93 -6.74 -10.50
C LEU A 80 9.02 -7.26 -9.06
N SER A 81 9.70 -8.39 -8.83
CA SER A 81 9.93 -8.92 -7.48
C SER A 81 10.71 -7.93 -6.63
N GLU A 82 11.80 -7.36 -7.17
CA GLU A 82 12.61 -6.37 -6.46
C GLU A 82 11.80 -5.09 -6.12
N VAL A 83 10.90 -4.67 -7.02
CA VAL A 83 10.01 -3.54 -6.74
C VAL A 83 9.02 -3.88 -5.63
N MET A 84 8.41 -5.07 -5.67
CA MET A 84 7.46 -5.51 -4.63
C MET A 84 8.12 -5.67 -3.26
N ASP A 85 9.36 -6.17 -3.21
CA ASP A 85 10.10 -6.34 -1.95
C ASP A 85 10.47 -5.00 -1.29
N ASN A 86 10.54 -3.92 -2.07
CA ASN A 86 10.98 -2.60 -1.60
C ASN A 86 9.83 -1.58 -1.45
N VAL A 87 8.69 -1.77 -2.12
CA VAL A 87 7.62 -0.75 -2.14
C VAL A 87 7.08 -0.43 -0.75
N CYS A 88 6.92 -1.43 0.12
CA CYS A 88 6.42 -1.19 1.47
C CYS A 88 7.40 -0.40 2.35
N ASN A 89 8.71 -0.43 2.06
CA ASN A 89 9.67 0.41 2.78
C ASN A 89 9.48 1.89 2.45
N VAL A 90 9.05 2.23 1.24
CA VAL A 90 8.72 3.61 0.85
C VAL A 90 7.51 4.13 1.64
N MET A 91 6.59 3.24 2.02
CA MET A 91 5.40 3.58 2.82
C MET A 91 5.72 3.95 4.28
N GLU A 92 6.96 3.78 4.75
CA GLU A 92 7.39 4.25 6.08
C GLU A 92 7.37 5.78 6.18
N ASP A 93 7.67 6.46 5.07
CA ASP A 93 7.70 7.93 5.00
C ASP A 93 6.32 8.56 4.74
N TYR A 94 5.27 7.74 4.66
CA TYR A 94 3.91 8.20 4.47
C TYR A 94 3.24 8.53 5.80
N VAL A 95 2.36 9.52 5.76
CA VAL A 95 1.55 9.93 6.91
C VAL A 95 0.09 10.08 6.54
N LYS A 96 -0.77 9.85 7.53
CA LYS A 96 -2.18 10.21 7.47
C LYS A 96 -2.34 11.69 7.78
N ALA A 97 -3.12 12.36 6.94
CA ALA A 97 -3.46 13.76 7.13
C ALA A 97 -4.90 14.01 6.74
N VAL A 98 -5.45 15.12 7.22
CA VAL A 98 -6.76 15.63 6.78
C VAL A 98 -6.51 16.82 5.87
N ASP A 99 -7.09 16.82 4.68
CA ASP A 99 -7.02 17.98 3.79
C ASP A 99 -7.81 19.16 4.40
N LYS A 100 -7.19 20.34 4.52
CA LYS A 100 -7.84 21.51 5.16
C LYS A 100 -9.01 22.07 4.35
N LYS A 101 -9.05 21.85 3.04
CA LYS A 101 -10.07 22.37 2.13
C LYS A 101 -11.27 21.44 2.07
N THR A 102 -11.04 20.13 1.94
CA THR A 102 -12.12 19.14 1.77
C THR A 102 -12.54 18.48 3.08
N GLY A 103 -11.65 18.43 4.07
CA GLY A 103 -11.86 17.68 5.32
C GLY A 103 -11.70 16.17 5.15
N GLU A 104 -11.22 15.70 4.00
CA GLU A 104 -11.08 14.28 3.70
C GLU A 104 -9.78 13.70 4.28
N LEU A 105 -9.83 12.42 4.64
CA LEU A 105 -8.66 11.65 5.03
C LEU A 105 -7.82 11.36 3.79
N ILE A 106 -6.53 11.68 3.86
CA ILE A 106 -5.57 11.39 2.81
C ILE A 106 -4.32 10.74 3.41
N ILE A 107 -3.56 10.07 2.56
CA ILE A 107 -2.18 9.69 2.88
C ILE A 107 -1.23 10.36 1.90
N MET A 108 -0.07 10.75 2.39
CA MET A 108 0.94 11.42 1.57
C MET A 108 2.35 11.22 2.13
N PRO A 109 3.38 11.23 1.28
CA PRO A 109 4.76 11.17 1.74
C PRO A 109 5.16 12.47 2.44
N LEU A 110 5.91 12.36 3.53
CA LEU A 110 6.51 13.48 4.25
C LEU A 110 7.62 14.15 3.44
N VAL A 111 8.40 13.35 2.70
CA VAL A 111 9.57 13.79 1.96
C VAL A 111 9.40 13.46 0.48
N ILE A 112 9.62 14.46 -0.38
CA ILE A 112 9.67 14.30 -1.83
C ILE A 112 11.02 14.82 -2.30
N ASN A 113 11.79 13.98 -3.01
CA ASN A 113 13.11 14.34 -3.55
C ASN A 113 14.09 14.87 -2.48
N GLY A 114 14.04 14.34 -1.27
CA GLY A 114 14.92 14.74 -0.16
C GLY A 114 14.55 16.05 0.53
N ALA A 115 13.44 16.68 0.16
CA ALA A 115 12.89 17.87 0.82
C ALA A 115 11.50 17.58 1.41
N MET A 116 11.10 18.36 2.42
CA MET A 116 9.75 18.27 2.99
C MET A 116 8.69 18.49 1.89
N ASN A 117 7.62 17.70 1.92
CA ASN A 117 6.54 17.81 0.95
C ASN A 117 5.94 19.24 0.99
N PRO A 118 5.88 19.97 -0.13
CA PRO A 118 5.39 21.35 -0.14
C PRO A 118 3.92 21.47 0.24
N ARG A 119 3.13 20.38 0.10
CA ARG A 119 1.71 20.35 0.45
C ARG A 119 1.43 20.20 1.94
N MET A 120 2.46 20.09 2.78
CA MET A 120 2.30 19.93 4.23
C MET A 120 1.58 21.10 4.90
N GLY A 121 1.63 22.31 4.31
CA GLY A 121 0.87 23.46 4.81
C GLY A 121 -0.64 23.36 4.56
N GLU A 122 -1.07 22.57 3.58
CA GLU A 122 -2.46 22.42 3.15
C GLU A 122 -3.22 21.33 3.92
N VAL A 123 -2.52 20.59 4.79
CA VAL A 123 -3.06 19.41 5.46
C VAL A 123 -2.80 19.49 6.97
N ASP A 124 -3.63 18.81 7.74
CA ASP A 124 -3.42 18.61 9.18
C ASP A 124 -3.01 17.16 9.42
N MET A 125 -1.75 16.96 9.80
CA MET A 125 -1.22 15.63 10.11
C MET A 125 -1.90 15.05 11.34
N ILE A 126 -2.33 13.79 11.25
CA ILE A 126 -2.89 13.09 12.40
C ILE A 126 -1.74 12.42 13.15
N GLN A 127 -1.36 13.00 14.30
CA GLN A 127 -0.28 12.51 15.14
C GLN A 127 -0.83 11.57 16.20
N ASP A 128 -0.96 10.30 15.85
CA ASP A 128 -1.34 9.26 16.80
C ASP A 128 -0.21 8.19 16.85
N PRO A 129 0.25 7.83 18.07
CA PRO A 129 1.37 6.90 18.28
C PRO A 129 1.19 5.52 17.64
N ASP A 130 -0.04 5.11 17.36
CA ASP A 130 -0.37 3.83 16.70
C ASP A 130 -0.75 4.02 15.22
N LEU A 131 -0.95 5.26 14.79
CA LEU A 131 -1.54 5.60 13.50
C LEU A 131 -0.50 5.64 12.37
N ASN A 132 0.71 6.12 12.64
CA ASN A 132 1.83 6.09 11.68
C ASN A 132 2.45 4.69 11.51
N LYS A 133 2.40 3.85 12.56
CA LYS A 133 2.84 2.44 12.48
C LYS A 133 2.00 1.60 11.51
N ASN A 134 0.85 2.11 11.10
CA ASN A 134 -0.17 1.34 10.43
C ASN A 134 -0.06 1.35 8.89
N ILE A 135 0.58 2.35 8.27
CA ILE A 135 0.61 2.47 6.80
C ILE A 135 1.51 1.39 6.17
N LYS A 136 2.75 1.27 6.65
CA LYS A 136 3.63 0.15 6.26
C LYS A 136 2.98 -1.20 6.56
N TYR A 137 2.41 -1.34 7.75
CA TYR A 137 1.74 -2.57 8.16
C TYR A 137 0.61 -2.98 7.20
N TYR A 138 -0.21 -2.02 6.74
CA TYR A 138 -1.24 -2.31 5.74
C TYR A 138 -0.67 -2.71 4.38
N CYS A 139 0.50 -2.18 3.99
CA CYS A 139 1.18 -2.62 2.79
C CYS A 139 1.67 -4.07 2.92
N GLU A 140 2.31 -4.40 4.05
CA GLU A 140 2.83 -5.75 4.33
C GLU A 140 1.71 -6.79 4.48
N ASP A 141 0.51 -6.39 4.91
CA ASP A 141 -0.71 -7.25 4.96
C ASP A 141 -1.13 -7.75 3.57
N TYR A 142 -0.70 -7.08 2.49
CA TYR A 142 -1.00 -7.51 1.11
C TYR A 142 0.00 -8.54 0.54
N GLN A 143 1.11 -8.81 1.24
CA GLN A 143 2.21 -9.68 0.78
C GLN A 143 2.09 -11.11 1.34
#